data_AF-A0A2E1Q4P9-F1
#
_entry.id   AF-A0A2E1Q4P9-F1
#
_cell.length_a   1.000
_cell.length_b   1.000
_cell.length_c   1.000
_cell.angle_alpha   90.00
_cell.angle_beta   90.00
_cell.angle_gamma   90.00
#
_symmetry.space_group_name_H-M   'P 1'
#
loop_
_entity.id
_entity.type
_entity.pdbx_description
1 polymer ?
#
loop_
_entity_poly.entity_id
_entity_poly.type
_entity_poly.pdbx_seq_one_letter_code
_entity_poly.pdbx_strand_id
1 'polypeptide(L)'
;MIERFFQIAEYGHEITLWILILLSIFSLAFILERFFTLSRVSKKSDETSEKIRDILKANQLDEIEDIAKDKDSIEGQALSYALRHLKEKGTEGLEEIFSSFALVEKPQLEKRLNFLATVGSNAPFIGLLGTVFGVMDAFKQLANAQPDQAMVMLGISKALIATAIGLAVAIPAVIAYNYFQRKVRGIMSSLNSTRDVCLAYARTRKGGN
;
A
#
# COMPACT_ATOMS: atom_id res chain seq x y z
N MET A 1 -17.88 3.16 38.30
CA MET A 1 -17.01 3.22 37.09
C MET A 1 -16.87 1.83 36.47
N ILE A 2 -16.49 0.80 37.24
CA ILE A 2 -16.32 -0.59 36.78
C ILE A 2 -17.62 -1.20 36.23
N GLU A 3 -18.78 -0.98 36.87
CA GLU A 3 -20.08 -1.50 36.39
C GLU A 3 -20.48 -0.97 35.00
N ARG A 4 -20.13 0.29 34.67
CA ARG A 4 -20.36 0.85 33.33
C ARG A 4 -19.48 0.17 32.28
N PHE A 5 -18.26 -0.24 32.63
CA PHE A 5 -17.41 -1.04 31.76
C PHE A 5 -17.99 -2.43 31.48
N PHE A 6 -18.63 -3.06 32.47
CA PHE A 6 -19.31 -4.34 32.27
C PHE A 6 -20.56 -4.24 31.38
N GLN A 7 -21.29 -3.12 31.40
CA GLN A 7 -22.38 -2.87 30.45
C GLN A 7 -21.88 -2.69 29.01
N ILE A 8 -20.72 -2.04 28.84
CA ILE A 8 -20.08 -1.89 27.53
C ILE A 8 -19.55 -3.24 27.02
N ALA A 9 -19.02 -4.09 27.91
CA ALA A 9 -18.49 -5.40 27.54
C ALA A 9 -19.55 -6.34 26.94
N GLU A 10 -20.79 -6.26 27.44
CA GLU A 10 -21.94 -7.05 26.96
C GLU A 10 -22.17 -6.84 25.45
N TYR A 11 -22.13 -5.58 24.99
CA TYR A 11 -22.23 -5.23 23.56
C TYR A 11 -20.87 -5.19 22.84
N GLY A 12 -19.77 -5.15 23.59
CA GLY A 12 -18.43 -4.89 23.06
C GLY A 12 -17.97 -5.93 22.07
N HIS A 13 -18.27 -7.21 22.32
CA HIS A 13 -17.88 -8.29 21.42
C HIS A 13 -18.61 -8.21 20.05
N GLU A 14 -19.91 -7.94 20.02
CA GLU A 14 -20.66 -7.80 18.76
C GLU A 14 -20.18 -6.59 17.96
N ILE A 15 -19.94 -5.46 18.64
CA ILE A 15 -19.41 -4.24 18.01
C ILE A 15 -18.05 -4.52 17.34
N THR A 16 -17.15 -5.23 18.02
CA THR A 16 -15.84 -5.58 17.44
C THR A 16 -15.97 -6.44 16.18
N LEU A 17 -16.90 -7.40 16.17
CA LEU A 17 -17.15 -8.24 14.99
C LEU A 17 -17.69 -7.42 13.81
N TRP A 18 -18.65 -6.54 14.04
CA TRP A 18 -19.18 -5.65 12.99
C TRP A 18 -18.10 -4.72 12.42
N ILE A 19 -17.23 -4.18 13.28
CA ILE A 19 -16.08 -3.38 12.85
C ILE A 19 -15.14 -4.22 11.98
N LEU A 20 -14.79 -5.44 12.40
CA LEU A 20 -13.90 -6.33 11.64
C LEU A 20 -14.48 -6.71 10.28
N ILE A 21 -15.78 -7.01 10.20
CA ILE A 21 -16.47 -7.29 8.94
C ILE A 21 -16.39 -6.07 8.01
N LEU A 22 -16.68 -4.88 8.52
CA LEU A 22 -16.60 -3.64 7.75
C LEU A 22 -15.17 -3.38 7.25
N LEU A 23 -14.16 -3.53 8.11
CA LEU A 23 -12.75 -3.41 7.74
C LEU A 23 -12.34 -4.46 6.68
N SER A 24 -12.88 -5.67 6.76
CA SER A 24 -12.64 -6.73 5.76
C SER A 24 -13.17 -6.33 4.39
N ILE A 25 -14.39 -5.81 4.32
CA ILE A 25 -15.01 -5.37 3.06
C ILE A 25 -14.19 -4.23 2.43
N PHE A 26 -13.83 -3.21 3.22
CA PHE A 26 -12.99 -2.10 2.73
C PHE A 26 -11.60 -2.55 2.31
N SER A 27 -10.97 -3.43 3.09
CA SER A 27 -9.67 -4.02 2.77
C SER A 27 -9.73 -4.74 1.43
N LEU A 28 -10.68 -5.65 1.24
CA LEU A 28 -10.82 -6.41 0.01
C LEU A 28 -11.11 -5.51 -1.21
N ALA A 29 -11.98 -4.51 -1.04
CA ALA A 29 -12.28 -3.54 -2.09
C ALA A 29 -11.03 -2.76 -2.53
N PHE A 30 -10.22 -2.28 -1.57
CA PHE A 30 -8.98 -1.57 -1.89
C PHE A 30 -7.90 -2.47 -2.45
N ILE A 31 -7.83 -3.73 -2.02
CA ILE A 31 -6.93 -4.74 -2.60
C ILE A 31 -7.25 -4.92 -4.09
N LEU A 32 -8.52 -5.13 -4.43
CA LEU A 32 -8.94 -5.33 -5.82
C LEU A 32 -8.66 -4.10 -6.68
N GLU A 33 -9.07 -2.91 -6.23
CA GLU A 33 -8.78 -1.67 -6.96
C GLU A 33 -7.28 -1.50 -7.22
N ARG A 34 -6.46 -1.62 -6.17
CA ARG A 34 -5.01 -1.46 -6.27
C ARG A 34 -4.39 -2.54 -7.16
N PHE A 35 -4.90 -3.77 -7.11
CA PHE A 35 -4.44 -4.85 -7.96
C PHE A 35 -4.58 -4.50 -9.45
N PHE A 36 -5.72 -3.98 -9.88
CA PHE A 36 -5.91 -3.60 -11.28
C PHE A 36 -5.10 -2.35 -11.66
N THR A 37 -5.10 -1.29 -10.84
CA THR A 37 -4.38 -0.05 -11.14
C THR A 37 -2.87 -0.24 -11.14
N LEU A 38 -2.28 -0.75 -10.06
CA LEU A 38 -0.82 -0.90 -9.95
C LEU A 38 -0.28 -1.97 -10.88
N SER A 39 -1.04 -3.03 -11.20
CA SER A 39 -0.56 -4.03 -12.15
C SER A 39 -0.47 -3.47 -13.57
N ARG A 40 -1.38 -2.58 -13.97
CA ARG A 40 -1.28 -1.88 -15.26
C ARG A 40 -0.08 -0.93 -15.29
N VAL A 41 0.08 -0.09 -14.26
CA VAL A 41 1.19 0.89 -14.20
C VAL A 41 2.55 0.19 -14.09
N SER A 42 2.67 -0.82 -13.21
CA SER A 42 3.90 -1.61 -13.06
C SER A 42 4.31 -2.28 -14.35
N LYS A 43 3.36 -2.83 -15.14
CA LYS A 43 3.70 -3.45 -16.42
C LYS A 43 4.33 -2.45 -17.40
N LYS A 44 3.80 -1.23 -17.47
CA LYS A 44 4.36 -0.15 -18.30
C LYS A 44 5.72 0.33 -17.82
N SER A 45 5.90 0.38 -16.51
CA SER A 45 7.20 0.66 -15.89
C SER A 45 8.23 -0.43 -16.20
N ASP A 46 7.84 -1.72 -16.13
CA ASP A 46 8.69 -2.85 -16.47
C ASP A 46 9.11 -2.82 -17.96
N GLU A 47 8.16 -2.54 -18.88
CA GLU A 47 8.43 -2.32 -20.32
C GLU A 47 9.43 -1.16 -20.54
N THR A 48 9.34 -0.09 -19.75
CA THR A 48 10.26 1.06 -19.85
C THR A 48 11.64 0.73 -19.29
N SER A 49 11.70 0.04 -18.15
CA SER A 49 12.95 -0.44 -17.55
C SER A 49 13.73 -1.37 -18.50
N GLU A 50 13.03 -2.21 -19.26
CA GLU A 50 13.65 -3.07 -20.28
C GLU A 50 14.28 -2.23 -21.40
N LYS A 51 13.56 -1.24 -21.94
CA LYS A 51 14.10 -0.30 -22.94
C LYS A 51 15.33 0.45 -22.41
N ILE A 52 15.30 0.95 -21.17
CA ILE A 52 16.44 1.63 -20.55
C ILE A 52 17.66 0.71 -20.46
N ARG A 53 17.44 -0.55 -20.08
CA ARG A 53 18.53 -1.55 -20.03
C ARG A 53 19.13 -1.78 -21.41
N ASP A 54 18.32 -1.82 -22.45
CA ASP A 54 18.80 -2.02 -23.83
C ASP A 54 19.59 -0.80 -24.33
N ILE A 55 19.10 0.42 -24.07
CA ILE A 55 19.82 1.68 -24.34
C ILE A 55 21.21 1.68 -23.68
N LEU A 56 21.28 1.26 -22.41
CA LEU A 56 22.53 1.20 -21.67
C LEU A 56 23.50 0.16 -22.23
N LYS A 57 23.01 -1.00 -22.69
CA LYS A 57 23.84 -2.05 -23.30
C LYS A 57 24.36 -1.64 -24.67
N ALA A 58 23.51 -1.01 -25.48
CA ALA A 58 23.86 -0.57 -26.82
C ALA A 58 24.66 0.74 -26.82
N ASN A 59 24.72 1.43 -25.67
CA ASN A 59 25.32 2.76 -25.51
C ASN A 59 24.69 3.82 -26.46
N GLN A 60 23.41 3.64 -26.79
CA GLN A 60 22.65 4.48 -27.72
C GLN A 60 21.73 5.44 -26.95
N LEU A 61 22.35 6.39 -26.23
CA LEU A 61 21.61 7.30 -25.34
C LEU A 61 20.56 8.17 -26.06
N ASP A 62 20.68 8.37 -27.38
CA ASP A 62 19.71 9.13 -28.19
C ASP A 62 18.31 8.48 -28.24
N GLU A 63 18.23 7.16 -28.06
CA GLU A 63 16.96 6.41 -28.04
C GLU A 63 16.08 6.74 -26.83
N ILE A 64 16.62 7.49 -25.84
CA ILE A 64 15.84 7.99 -24.72
C ILE A 64 14.69 8.90 -25.19
N GLU A 65 14.83 9.59 -26.34
CA GLU A 65 13.73 10.38 -26.89
C GLU A 65 12.50 9.53 -27.26
N ASP A 66 12.67 8.23 -27.55
CA ASP A 66 11.55 7.33 -27.84
C ASP A 66 10.79 6.92 -26.58
N ILE A 67 11.49 6.77 -25.45
CA ILE A 67 10.83 6.55 -24.15
C ILE A 67 9.97 7.76 -23.78
N ALA A 68 10.42 8.97 -24.07
CA ALA A 68 9.69 10.19 -23.79
C ALA A 68 8.37 10.33 -24.59
N LYS A 69 8.19 9.56 -25.66
CA LYS A 69 6.95 9.51 -26.44
C LYS A 69 5.87 8.66 -25.75
N ASP A 70 6.26 7.74 -24.87
CA ASP A 70 5.33 6.92 -24.10
C ASP A 70 4.79 7.71 -22.91
N LYS A 71 3.64 8.37 -23.12
CA LYS A 71 2.97 9.13 -22.06
C LYS A 71 2.14 8.25 -21.12
N ASP A 72 2.04 6.95 -21.38
CA ASP A 72 1.28 6.04 -20.52
C ASP A 72 2.13 5.53 -19.34
N SER A 73 3.46 5.64 -19.42
CA SER A 73 4.37 5.36 -18.32
C SER A 73 4.74 6.61 -17.53
N ILE A 74 4.95 6.44 -16.23
CA ILE A 74 5.37 7.51 -15.31
C ILE A 74 6.74 8.04 -15.71
N GLU A 75 7.63 7.12 -16.12
CA GLU A 75 8.98 7.40 -16.57
C GLU A 75 9.00 8.18 -17.89
N GLY A 76 8.17 7.80 -18.86
CA GLY A 76 8.08 8.51 -20.14
C GLY A 76 7.49 9.90 -19.98
N GLN A 77 6.49 10.08 -19.09
CA GLN A 77 6.00 11.42 -18.71
C GLN A 77 7.11 12.28 -18.09
N ALA A 78 7.79 11.78 -17.05
CA ALA A 78 8.88 12.49 -16.38
C ALA A 78 9.97 12.90 -17.36
N LEU A 79 10.36 11.96 -18.22
CA LEU A 79 11.38 12.16 -19.23
C LEU A 79 10.95 13.17 -20.30
N SER A 80 9.68 13.18 -20.68
CA SER A 80 9.15 14.18 -21.63
C SER A 80 9.26 15.60 -21.08
N TYR A 81 9.02 15.81 -19.78
CA TYR A 81 9.21 17.11 -19.12
C TYR A 81 10.70 17.45 -19.03
N ALA A 82 11.53 16.49 -18.65
CA ALA A 82 12.97 16.64 -18.54
C ALA A 82 13.64 17.03 -19.87
N LEU A 83 13.28 16.35 -20.98
CA LEU A 83 13.84 16.64 -22.30
C LEU A 83 13.39 18.00 -22.86
N ARG A 84 12.17 18.45 -22.54
CA ARG A 84 11.71 19.81 -22.89
C ARG A 84 12.53 20.86 -22.15
N HIS A 85 12.71 20.69 -20.84
CA HIS A 85 13.54 21.59 -20.04
C HIS A 85 15.00 21.59 -20.51
N LEU A 86 15.55 20.42 -20.84
CA LEU A 86 16.91 20.30 -21.39
C LEU A 86 17.09 21.12 -22.68
N LYS A 87 16.08 21.15 -23.56
CA LYS A 87 16.11 21.94 -24.81
C LYS A 87 15.99 23.45 -24.56
N GLU A 88 15.25 23.88 -23.54
CA GLU A 88 14.99 25.30 -23.26
C GLU A 88 16.01 25.97 -22.32
N LYS A 89 16.42 25.27 -21.26
CA LYS A 89 17.21 25.81 -20.15
C LYS A 89 18.53 25.06 -19.91
N GLY A 90 18.80 24.00 -20.67
CA GLY A 90 20.00 23.20 -20.52
C GLY A 90 19.95 22.23 -19.33
N THR A 91 21.10 21.91 -18.78
CA THR A 91 21.26 20.81 -17.80
C THR A 91 20.96 21.21 -16.36
N GLU A 92 20.85 22.50 -16.07
CA GLU A 92 20.63 23.03 -14.73
C GLU A 92 19.19 22.77 -14.28
N GLY A 93 18.98 22.23 -13.08
CA GLY A 93 17.64 21.92 -12.58
C GLY A 93 17.06 20.58 -13.04
N LEU A 94 17.79 19.79 -13.84
CA LEU A 94 17.23 18.57 -14.45
C LEU A 94 16.98 17.47 -13.40
N GLU A 95 17.86 17.35 -12.41
CA GLU A 95 17.69 16.42 -11.29
C GLU A 95 16.47 16.79 -10.44
N GLU A 96 16.28 18.08 -10.17
CA GLU A 96 15.18 18.65 -9.41
C GLU A 96 13.83 18.40 -10.08
N ILE A 97 13.76 18.36 -11.42
CA ILE A 97 12.53 18.00 -12.15
C ILE A 97 12.11 16.57 -11.84
N PHE A 98 13.04 15.61 -11.94
CA PHE A 98 12.74 14.21 -11.62
C PHE A 98 12.38 14.03 -10.15
N SER A 99 13.10 14.69 -9.24
CA SER A 99 12.79 14.65 -7.80
C SER A 99 11.42 15.24 -7.49
N SER A 100 11.06 16.36 -8.12
CA SER A 100 9.75 17.00 -7.96
C SER A 100 8.64 16.11 -8.52
N PHE A 101 8.85 15.50 -9.69
CA PHE A 101 7.91 14.58 -10.30
C PHE A 101 7.69 13.34 -9.41
N ALA A 102 8.77 12.75 -8.89
CA ALA A 102 8.73 11.64 -7.94
C ALA A 102 7.92 11.98 -6.67
N LEU A 103 8.08 13.20 -6.14
CA LEU A 103 7.35 13.67 -4.95
C LEU A 103 5.84 13.80 -5.20
N VAL A 104 5.42 14.13 -6.41
CA VAL A 104 4.00 14.24 -6.79
C VAL A 104 3.39 12.86 -7.07
N GLU A 105 4.11 11.99 -7.78
CA GLU A 105 3.58 10.69 -8.23
C GLU A 105 3.60 9.62 -7.13
N LYS A 106 4.63 9.58 -6.27
CA LYS A 106 4.75 8.55 -5.24
C LYS A 106 3.52 8.46 -4.31
N PRO A 107 2.97 9.57 -3.77
CA PRO A 107 1.76 9.51 -2.96
C PRO A 107 0.53 8.96 -3.71
N GLN A 108 0.45 9.17 -5.02
CA GLN A 108 -0.66 8.65 -5.85
C GLN A 108 -0.56 7.12 -6.00
N LEU A 109 0.67 6.61 -6.17
CA LEU A 109 0.97 5.19 -6.19
C LEU A 109 0.68 4.53 -4.84
N GLU A 110 1.05 5.19 -3.74
CA GLU A 110 0.86 4.71 -2.36
C GLU A 110 -0.57 4.93 -1.83
N LYS A 111 -1.45 5.61 -2.58
CA LYS A 111 -2.83 5.85 -2.19
C LYS A 111 -3.52 4.54 -1.77
N ARG A 112 -4.19 4.56 -0.61
CA ARG A 112 -4.87 3.42 0.05
C ARG A 112 -3.96 2.30 0.57
N LEU A 113 -2.66 2.28 0.25
CA LEU A 113 -1.73 1.34 0.89
C LEU A 113 -1.61 1.59 2.39
N ASN A 114 -1.62 2.87 2.80
CA ASN A 114 -1.64 3.24 4.21
C ASN A 114 -2.84 2.65 4.96
N PHE A 115 -4.02 2.59 4.32
CA PHE A 115 -5.20 1.97 4.92
C PHE A 115 -4.99 0.46 5.11
N LEU A 116 -4.47 -0.24 4.09
CA LEU A 116 -4.15 -1.67 4.19
C LEU A 116 -3.09 -1.94 5.28
N ALA A 117 -2.10 -1.07 5.41
CA ALA A 117 -1.10 -1.14 6.47
C ALA A 117 -1.73 -0.98 7.86
N THR A 118 -2.61 0.02 8.03
CA THR A 118 -3.34 0.26 9.28
C THR A 118 -4.27 -0.90 9.63
N VAL A 119 -5.04 -1.42 8.67
CA VAL A 119 -5.90 -2.59 8.89
C VAL A 119 -5.06 -3.82 9.23
N GLY A 120 -3.99 -4.06 8.48
CA GLY A 120 -3.08 -5.18 8.71
C GLY A 120 -2.44 -5.18 10.09
N SER A 121 -2.07 -4.01 10.63
CA SER A 121 -1.48 -3.90 11.96
C SER A 121 -2.50 -3.86 13.09
N ASN A 122 -3.69 -3.31 12.88
CA ASN A 122 -4.67 -3.07 13.96
C ASN A 122 -5.81 -4.10 14.04
N ALA A 123 -6.18 -4.77 12.94
CA ALA A 123 -7.24 -5.78 12.96
C ALA A 123 -7.00 -6.93 13.97
N PRO A 124 -5.77 -7.45 14.18
CA PRO A 124 -5.52 -8.45 15.21
C PRO A 124 -5.81 -7.93 16.63
N PHE A 125 -5.46 -6.66 16.90
CA PHE A 125 -5.71 -6.03 18.20
C PHE A 125 -7.19 -5.74 18.43
N ILE A 126 -7.94 -5.42 17.38
CA ILE A 126 -9.41 -5.29 17.45
C ILE A 126 -10.04 -6.66 17.77
N GLY A 127 -9.55 -7.74 17.15
CA GLY A 127 -9.97 -9.12 17.48
C GLY A 127 -9.65 -9.51 18.92
N LEU A 128 -8.44 -9.19 19.39
CA LEU A 128 -8.02 -9.39 20.77
C LEU A 128 -8.91 -8.62 21.76
N LEU A 129 -9.27 -7.37 21.44
CA LEU A 129 -10.21 -6.59 22.23
C LEU A 129 -11.58 -7.28 22.31
N GLY A 130 -12.05 -7.85 21.20
CA GLY A 130 -13.27 -8.68 21.15
C GLY A 130 -13.18 -9.89 22.09
N THR A 131 -12.04 -10.59 22.14
CA THR A 131 -11.86 -11.67 23.12
C THR A 131 -11.93 -11.19 24.56
N VAL A 132 -11.36 -10.03 24.87
CA VAL A 132 -11.39 -9.48 26.23
C VAL A 132 -12.83 -9.19 26.64
N PHE A 133 -13.63 -8.54 25.80
CA PHE A 133 -15.04 -8.30 26.08
C PHE A 133 -15.86 -9.58 26.25
N GLY A 134 -15.66 -10.57 25.37
CA GLY A 134 -16.38 -11.84 25.46
C GLY A 134 -16.03 -12.65 26.71
N VAL A 135 -14.76 -12.66 27.12
CA VAL A 135 -14.34 -13.31 28.37
C VAL A 135 -14.88 -12.57 29.60
N MET A 136 -14.87 -11.23 29.58
CA MET A 136 -15.46 -10.43 30.66
C MET A 136 -16.97 -10.71 30.83
N ASP A 137 -17.70 -10.82 29.73
CA ASP A 137 -19.13 -11.14 29.76
C ASP A 137 -19.39 -12.57 30.29
N ALA A 138 -18.59 -13.54 29.86
CA ALA A 138 -18.68 -14.92 30.35
C ALA A 138 -18.45 -15.02 31.87
N PHE A 139 -17.48 -14.27 32.43
CA PHE A 139 -17.27 -14.21 33.88
C PHE A 139 -18.40 -13.50 34.64
N LYS A 140 -19.04 -12.49 34.04
CA LYS A 140 -20.21 -11.82 34.62
C LYS A 140 -21.40 -12.78 34.72
N GLN A 141 -21.63 -13.59 33.68
CA GLN A 141 -22.68 -14.63 33.69
C GLN A 141 -22.42 -15.69 34.77
N LEU A 142 -21.16 -16.09 34.96
CA LEU A 142 -20.77 -17.02 36.02
C LEU A 142 -21.02 -16.47 37.44
N ALA A 143 -20.91 -15.16 37.63
CA ALA A 143 -21.12 -14.51 38.93
C ALA A 143 -22.61 -14.36 39.31
N ASN A 144 -23.53 -14.46 38.35
CA ASN A 144 -24.97 -14.41 38.59
C ASN A 144 -25.54 -15.83 38.78
N ALA A 145 -26.55 -15.96 39.66
CA ALA A 145 -26.96 -17.23 40.27
C ALA A 145 -27.32 -18.38 39.29
N GLN A 146 -26.95 -19.60 39.70
CA GLN A 146 -26.97 -20.87 38.96
C GLN A 146 -26.08 -20.85 37.69
N PRO A 147 -24.78 -21.14 37.83
CA PRO A 147 -23.85 -21.12 36.71
C PRO A 147 -24.22 -22.22 35.70
N ASP A 148 -24.80 -21.82 34.56
CA ASP A 148 -24.89 -22.69 33.40
C ASP A 148 -23.50 -22.74 32.75
N GLN A 149 -22.73 -23.76 33.12
CA GLN A 149 -21.38 -23.99 32.62
C GLN A 149 -21.34 -24.05 31.08
N ALA A 150 -22.38 -24.56 30.43
CA ALA A 150 -22.43 -24.64 28.97
C ALA A 150 -22.53 -23.25 28.33
N MET A 151 -23.30 -22.34 28.92
CA MET A 151 -23.43 -20.95 28.45
C MET A 151 -22.12 -20.17 28.57
N VAL A 152 -21.39 -20.35 29.68
CA VAL A 152 -20.07 -19.71 29.88
C VAL A 152 -19.05 -20.22 28.85
N MET A 153 -19.00 -21.53 28.62
CA MET A 153 -18.12 -22.12 27.60
C MET A 153 -18.44 -21.61 26.20
N LEU A 154 -19.74 -21.45 25.88
CA LEU A 154 -20.18 -20.88 24.60
C LEU A 154 -19.75 -19.41 24.46
N GLY A 155 -19.87 -18.60 25.52
CA GLY A 155 -19.42 -17.20 25.53
C GLY A 155 -17.91 -17.06 25.26
N ILE A 156 -17.09 -17.89 25.90
CA ILE A 156 -15.63 -17.92 25.66
C ILE A 156 -15.32 -18.37 24.22
N SER A 157 -16.04 -19.37 23.70
CA SER A 157 -15.87 -19.81 22.31
C SER A 157 -16.17 -18.69 21.30
N LYS A 158 -17.27 -17.95 21.48
CA LYS A 158 -17.59 -16.76 20.67
C LYS A 158 -16.51 -15.70 20.75
N ALA A 159 -15.95 -15.49 21.94
CA ALA A 159 -14.84 -14.57 22.14
C ALA A 159 -13.64 -14.96 21.26
N LEU A 160 -13.22 -16.23 21.27
CA LEU A 160 -12.08 -16.72 20.48
C LEU A 160 -12.28 -16.55 18.96
N ILE A 161 -13.53 -16.66 18.48
CA ILE A 161 -13.86 -16.43 17.07
C ILE A 161 -13.54 -14.98 16.65
N ALA A 162 -13.72 -13.99 17.53
CA ALA A 162 -13.39 -12.59 17.22
C ALA A 162 -11.90 -12.39 16.88
N THR A 163 -11.01 -13.05 17.62
CA THR A 163 -9.57 -13.02 17.34
C THR A 163 -9.23 -13.75 16.03
N ALA A 164 -9.85 -14.91 15.79
CA ALA A 164 -9.66 -15.63 14.53
C ALA A 164 -10.07 -14.77 13.32
N ILE A 165 -11.20 -14.06 13.41
CA ILE A 165 -11.66 -13.13 12.38
C ILE A 165 -10.69 -11.94 12.24
N GLY A 166 -10.22 -11.37 13.35
CA GLY A 166 -9.22 -10.28 13.32
C GLY A 166 -7.95 -10.66 12.56
N LEU A 167 -7.45 -11.88 12.78
CA LEU A 167 -6.32 -12.43 12.03
C LEU A 167 -6.67 -12.69 10.56
N ALA A 168 -7.85 -13.25 10.28
CA ALA A 168 -8.30 -13.51 8.92
C ALA A 168 -8.44 -12.23 8.08
N VAL A 169 -8.76 -11.09 8.70
CA VAL A 169 -8.78 -9.77 8.04
C VAL A 169 -7.37 -9.19 7.88
N ALA A 170 -6.52 -9.33 8.90
CA ALA A 170 -5.18 -8.77 8.92
C ALA A 170 -4.23 -9.41 7.90
N ILE A 171 -4.22 -10.75 7.81
CA ILE A 171 -3.26 -11.50 7.01
C ILE A 171 -3.32 -11.09 5.52
N PRO A 172 -4.49 -11.10 4.85
CA PRO A 172 -4.58 -10.67 3.45
C PRO A 172 -4.21 -9.20 3.26
N ALA A 173 -4.57 -8.32 4.21
CA ALA A 173 -4.25 -6.89 4.15
C ALA A 173 -2.73 -6.65 4.17
N VAL A 174 -2.01 -7.33 5.06
CA VAL A 174 -0.54 -7.24 5.16
C VAL A 174 0.15 -7.80 3.91
N ILE A 175 -0.31 -8.95 3.41
CA ILE A 175 0.24 -9.55 2.19
C ILE A 175 0.07 -8.59 1.00
N ALA A 176 -1.14 -8.06 0.81
CA ALA A 176 -1.43 -7.13 -0.27
C ALA A 176 -0.64 -5.83 -0.15
N TYR A 177 -0.57 -5.25 1.05
CA TYR A 177 0.26 -4.06 1.32
C TYR A 177 1.72 -4.29 0.90
N ASN A 178 2.34 -5.39 1.36
CA ASN A 178 3.73 -5.70 1.03
C ASN A 178 3.94 -5.93 -0.48
N TYR A 179 3.01 -6.63 -1.12
CA TYR A 179 3.04 -6.87 -2.56
C TYR A 179 2.97 -5.56 -3.36
N PHE A 180 2.02 -4.68 -3.05
CA PHE A 180 1.88 -3.41 -3.74
C PHE A 180 3.02 -2.44 -3.44
N GLN A 181 3.51 -2.39 -2.19
CA GLN A 181 4.66 -1.57 -1.83
C GLN A 181 5.91 -1.98 -2.63
N ARG A 182 6.08 -3.28 -2.91
CA ARG A 182 7.16 -3.76 -3.79
C ARG A 182 7.01 -3.23 -5.21
N LYS A 183 5.79 -3.21 -5.76
CA LYS A 183 5.53 -2.63 -7.10
C LYS A 183 5.83 -1.13 -7.14
N VAL A 184 5.36 -0.37 -6.14
CA VAL A 184 5.65 1.07 -6.05
C VAL A 184 7.16 1.31 -6.03
N ARG A 185 7.91 0.56 -5.22
CA ARG A 185 9.38 0.66 -5.20
C ARG A 185 10.02 0.35 -6.56
N GLY A 186 9.50 -0.64 -7.29
CA GLY A 186 9.96 -0.96 -8.64
C GLY A 186 9.80 0.23 -9.60
N ILE A 187 8.62 0.84 -9.61
CA ILE A 187 8.33 2.03 -10.43
C ILE A 187 9.25 3.19 -10.06
N MET A 188 9.42 3.49 -8.77
CA MET A 188 10.31 4.55 -8.33
C MET A 188 11.78 4.28 -8.69
N SER A 189 12.20 3.01 -8.64
CA SER A 189 13.55 2.62 -9.05
C SER A 189 13.76 2.83 -10.56
N SER A 190 12.77 2.44 -11.36
CA SER A 190 12.77 2.65 -12.81
C SER A 190 12.85 4.14 -13.16
N LEU A 191 12.04 4.98 -12.50
CA LEU A 191 12.09 6.44 -12.63
C LEU A 191 13.47 7.02 -12.33
N ASN A 192 14.14 6.54 -11.27
CA ASN A 192 15.51 6.95 -10.94
C ASN A 192 16.52 6.51 -12.01
N SER A 193 16.39 5.30 -12.55
CA SER A 193 17.22 4.87 -13.68
C SER A 193 17.02 5.75 -14.90
N THR A 194 15.77 6.10 -15.24
CA THR A 194 15.45 7.04 -16.33
C THR A 194 16.11 8.40 -16.13
N ARG A 195 16.06 8.93 -14.90
CA ARG A 195 16.74 10.17 -14.53
C ARG A 195 18.24 10.09 -14.78
N ASP A 196 18.89 9.02 -14.35
CA ASP A 196 20.34 8.85 -14.48
C ASP A 196 20.76 8.77 -15.95
N VAL A 197 20.00 8.03 -16.78
CA VAL A 197 20.25 7.98 -18.23
C VAL A 197 19.99 9.33 -18.89
N CYS A 198 18.95 10.07 -18.48
CA CYS A 198 18.69 11.41 -18.98
C CYS A 198 19.82 12.40 -18.65
N LEU A 199 20.36 12.34 -17.42
CA LEU A 199 21.51 13.15 -17.01
C LEU A 199 22.77 12.78 -17.79
N ALA A 200 22.99 11.50 -18.08
CA ALA A 200 24.09 11.04 -18.92
C ALA A 200 23.96 11.57 -20.36
N TYR A 201 22.77 11.45 -20.95
CA TYR A 201 22.44 12.01 -22.26
C TYR A 201 22.65 13.54 -22.33
N ALA A 202 22.26 14.26 -21.26
CA ALA A 202 22.46 15.70 -21.17
C ALA A 202 23.95 16.10 -21.15
N ARG A 203 24.81 15.29 -20.53
CA ARG A 203 26.26 15.52 -20.46
C ARG A 203 26.96 15.26 -21.80
N THR A 204 26.60 14.21 -22.52
CA THR A 204 27.19 13.92 -23.84
C THR A 204 26.88 15.04 -24.84
N ARG A 205 25.68 15.61 -24.76
CA ARG A 205 25.27 16.75 -25.60
C ARG A 205 26.02 18.05 -25.27
N LYS A 206 26.40 18.27 -24.01
CA LYS A 206 27.16 19.47 -23.57
C LYS A 206 28.64 19.41 -23.98
N GLY A 207 29.22 18.23 -24.12
CA GLY A 207 30.61 18.03 -24.53
C GLY A 207 30.85 18.02 -26.06
N GLY A 208 29.79 18.17 -26.87
CA GLY A 208 29.85 18.15 -28.33
C GLY A 208 29.82 19.53 -29.00
N ASN A 209 29.88 20.62 -28.22
CA ASN A 209 30.05 22.01 -28.69
C ASN A 209 31.38 22.57 -28.19
#